data_AF-A0A533MNJ0-F1
#
_entry.id   AF-A0A533MNJ0-F1
#
_cell.length_a   1.000
_cell.length_b   1.000
_cell.length_c   1.000
_cell.angle_alpha   90.00
_cell.angle_beta   90.00
_cell.angle_gamma   90.00
#
_symmetry.space_group_name_H-M   'P 1'
#
loop_
_entity.id
_entity.type
_entity.pdbx_description
1 polymer ?
#
loop_
_entity_poly.entity_id
_entity_poly.type
_entity_poly.pdbx_seq_one_letter_code
_entity_poly.pdbx_strand_id
1 'polypeptide(L)'
;MEKEWQIDLSLPDIGALLTLLSTAVSSALMGVGSVLYVVMMMTTAYEVKGKDFLISLMNPEANLTFEADFVLVVGTMLIISAIFFFITMITSIFELNAVSKKDRNGRINIVFTLFGISMISLISALLATVLLRYYYYY
;
A
#
# COMPACT_ATOMS: atom_id res chain seq x y z
N MET A 1 9.18 43.47 26.41
CA MET A 1 7.73 43.26 26.51
C MET A 1 7.36 42.29 25.42
N GLU A 2 7.14 41.04 25.80
CA GLU A 2 6.71 39.97 24.91
C GLU A 2 5.31 40.31 24.38
N LYS A 3 5.11 40.18 23.07
CA LYS A 3 3.83 40.49 22.41
C LYS A 3 2.86 39.34 22.65
N GLU A 4 2.27 39.28 23.84
CA GLU A 4 1.22 38.31 24.23
C GLU A 4 -0.09 38.47 23.43
N TRP A 5 -0.24 39.56 22.67
CA TRP A 5 -1.44 39.89 21.90
C TRP A 5 -1.42 39.41 20.44
N GLN A 6 -0.31 38.81 19.97
CA GLN A 6 -0.31 38.15 18.67
C GLN A 6 -1.00 36.80 18.79
N ILE A 7 -2.33 36.81 18.73
CA ILE A 7 -3.10 35.61 18.41
C ILE A 7 -2.66 35.23 16.99
N ASP A 8 -1.78 34.24 16.90
CA ASP A 8 -1.34 33.63 15.65
C ASP A 8 -2.54 32.88 15.05
N LEU A 9 -3.43 33.64 14.40
CA LEU A 9 -4.47 33.12 13.52
C LEU A 9 -3.79 32.65 12.23
N SER A 10 -2.85 31.70 12.33
CA SER A 10 -2.30 31.03 11.18
C SER A 10 -3.44 30.24 10.55
N LEU A 11 -4.06 30.80 9.50
CA LEU A 11 -5.04 30.07 8.71
C LEU A 11 -4.39 28.75 8.29
N PRO A 12 -5.01 27.60 8.57
CA PRO A 12 -4.45 26.33 8.16
C PRO A 12 -4.37 26.35 6.63
N ASP A 13 -3.18 26.08 6.10
CA ASP A 13 -2.97 26.10 4.66
C ASP A 13 -3.78 24.97 4.00
N ILE A 14 -4.86 25.41 3.35
CA ILE A 14 -5.88 24.62 2.67
C ILE A 14 -5.24 23.71 1.61
N GLY A 15 -4.16 24.17 0.97
CA GLY A 15 -3.46 23.40 -0.06
C GLY A 15 -2.92 22.10 0.51
N ALA A 16 -2.11 22.18 1.57
CA ALA A 16 -1.54 20.95 2.11
C ALA A 16 -2.55 20.10 2.92
N LEU A 17 -3.62 20.70 3.47
CA LEU A 17 -4.78 19.94 3.97
C LEU A 17 -5.39 19.05 2.88
N LEU A 18 -5.66 19.62 1.70
CA LEU A 18 -6.20 18.87 0.56
C LEU A 18 -5.23 17.78 0.09
N THR A 19 -3.93 18.07 0.02
CA THR A 19 -2.94 17.06 -0.42
C THR A 19 -2.82 15.89 0.56
N LEU A 20 -2.81 16.15 1.87
CA LEU A 20 -2.75 15.10 2.88
C LEU A 20 -4.03 14.27 2.88
N LEU A 21 -5.19 14.91 2.69
CA LEU A 21 -6.47 14.21 2.58
C LEU A 21 -6.51 13.33 1.33
N SER A 22 -6.12 13.86 0.18
CA SER A 22 -6.03 13.08 -1.06
C SER A 22 -5.06 11.91 -0.90
N THR A 23 -3.90 12.13 -0.29
CA THR A 23 -2.90 11.08 -0.06
C THR A 23 -3.45 9.99 0.86
N ALA A 24 -4.16 10.37 1.93
CA ALA A 24 -4.80 9.42 2.85
C ALA A 24 -5.85 8.57 2.12
N VAL A 25 -6.75 9.20 1.37
CA VAL A 25 -7.83 8.52 0.64
C VAL A 25 -7.27 7.62 -0.46
N SER A 26 -6.33 8.11 -1.28
CA SER A 26 -5.67 7.32 -2.31
C SER A 26 -4.94 6.11 -1.71
N SER A 27 -4.23 6.30 -0.60
CA SER A 27 -3.53 5.20 0.07
C SER A 27 -4.51 4.17 0.62
N ALA A 28 -5.63 4.60 1.22
CA ALA A 28 -6.67 3.69 1.68
C ALA A 28 -7.24 2.83 0.53
N LEU A 29 -7.58 3.46 -0.59
CA LEU A 29 -8.11 2.77 -1.77
C LEU A 29 -7.09 1.79 -2.36
N MET A 30 -5.82 2.17 -2.47
CA MET A 30 -4.77 1.30 -2.99
C MET A 30 -4.48 0.12 -2.06
N GLY A 31 -4.46 0.36 -0.75
CA GLY A 31 -4.29 -0.70 0.26
C GLY A 31 -5.42 -1.73 0.20
N VAL A 32 -6.67 -1.26 0.23
CA VAL A 32 -7.85 -2.14 0.12
C VAL A 32 -7.87 -2.87 -1.23
N GLY A 33 -7.61 -2.17 -2.34
CA GLY A 33 -7.55 -2.78 -3.67
C GLY A 33 -6.52 -3.89 -3.78
N SER A 34 -5.34 -3.69 -3.18
CA SER A 34 -4.28 -4.70 -3.14
C SER A 34 -4.73 -5.96 -2.38
N VAL A 35 -5.39 -5.80 -1.23
CA VAL A 35 -5.93 -6.95 -0.46
C VAL A 35 -7.03 -7.66 -1.24
N LEU A 36 -7.96 -6.92 -1.84
CA LEU A 36 -9.05 -7.52 -2.64
C LEU A 36 -8.51 -8.32 -3.83
N TYR A 37 -7.47 -7.81 -4.49
CA TYR A 37 -6.84 -8.52 -5.59
C TYR A 37 -6.18 -9.83 -5.13
N VAL A 38 -5.52 -9.82 -3.96
CA VAL A 38 -4.96 -11.04 -3.35
C VAL A 38 -6.06 -12.07 -3.05
N VAL A 39 -7.16 -11.63 -2.44
CA VAL A 39 -8.30 -12.52 -2.15
C VAL A 39 -8.84 -13.12 -3.43
N MET A 40 -9.05 -12.30 -4.47
CA MET A 40 -9.52 -12.75 -5.78
C MET A 40 -8.59 -13.81 -6.37
N MET A 41 -7.26 -13.58 -6.37
CA MET A 41 -6.29 -14.56 -6.86
C MET A 41 -6.34 -15.88 -6.08
N MET A 42 -6.41 -15.82 -4.74
CA MET A 42 -6.53 -17.02 -3.91
C MET A 42 -7.81 -17.79 -4.22
N THR A 43 -8.95 -17.11 -4.31
CA THR A 43 -10.24 -17.75 -4.61
C THR A 43 -10.24 -18.39 -5.98
N THR A 44 -9.71 -17.71 -7.00
CA THR A 44 -9.64 -18.26 -8.37
C THR A 44 -8.69 -19.46 -8.44
N ALA A 45 -7.53 -19.42 -7.78
CA ALA A 45 -6.62 -20.56 -7.72
C ALA A 45 -7.27 -21.77 -7.04
N TYR A 46 -8.00 -21.53 -5.95
CA TYR A 46 -8.76 -22.58 -5.26
C TYR A 46 -9.90 -23.15 -6.11
N GLU A 47 -10.63 -22.34 -6.88
CA GLU A 47 -11.69 -22.83 -7.76
C GLU A 47 -11.14 -23.72 -8.90
N VAL A 48 -9.95 -23.43 -9.41
CA VAL A 48 -9.35 -24.17 -10.53
C VAL A 48 -8.69 -25.47 -10.08
N LYS A 49 -7.99 -25.47 -8.94
CA LYS A 49 -7.15 -26.59 -8.48
C LYS A 49 -7.62 -27.24 -7.18
N GLY A 50 -8.55 -26.63 -6.46
CA GLY A 50 -9.16 -27.16 -5.25
C GLY A 50 -8.14 -27.61 -4.19
N LYS A 51 -8.17 -28.90 -3.88
CA LYS A 51 -7.34 -29.52 -2.85
C LYS A 51 -5.83 -29.47 -3.19
N ASP A 52 -5.48 -29.59 -4.47
CA ASP A 52 -4.07 -29.68 -4.89
C ASP A 52 -3.33 -28.35 -4.70
N PHE A 53 -4.04 -27.23 -4.84
CA PHE A 53 -3.52 -25.91 -4.49
C PHE A 53 -3.20 -25.78 -3.00
N LEU A 54 -4.11 -26.20 -2.12
CA LEU A 54 -3.89 -26.16 -0.67
C LEU A 54 -2.74 -27.07 -0.24
N ILE A 55 -2.65 -28.28 -0.81
CA ILE A 55 -1.54 -29.20 -0.53
C ILE A 55 -0.21 -28.59 -0.99
N SER A 56 -0.18 -27.94 -2.15
CA SER A 56 1.03 -27.28 -2.67
C SER A 56 1.47 -26.10 -1.81
N LEU A 57 0.53 -25.38 -1.19
CA LEU A 57 0.85 -24.31 -0.24
C LEU A 57 1.36 -24.82 1.11
N MET A 58 0.91 -26.00 1.56
CA MET A 58 1.26 -26.56 2.87
C MET A 58 2.48 -27.47 2.84
N ASN A 59 2.77 -28.10 1.70
CA ASN A 59 3.87 -29.04 1.57
C ASN A 59 5.11 -28.37 0.96
N PRO A 60 6.13 -28.03 1.76
CA PRO A 60 7.36 -27.41 1.26
C PRO A 60 8.19 -28.33 0.36
N GLU A 61 7.91 -29.64 0.34
CA GLU A 61 8.58 -30.63 -0.51
C GLU A 61 7.77 -30.98 -1.78
N ALA A 62 6.54 -30.48 -1.92
CA ALA A 62 5.79 -30.65 -3.16
C ALA A 62 6.27 -29.63 -4.20
N ASN A 63 6.41 -30.05 -5.46
CA ASN A 63 6.57 -29.09 -6.56
C ASN A 63 5.35 -28.17 -6.55
N LEU A 64 5.58 -26.89 -6.26
CA LEU A 64 4.53 -25.87 -6.28
C LEU A 64 3.86 -25.87 -7.65
N THR A 65 2.53 -25.94 -7.67
CA THR A 65 1.80 -25.66 -8.92
C THR A 65 2.00 -24.19 -9.26
N PHE A 66 1.95 -23.86 -10.55
CA PHE A 66 2.07 -22.47 -11.01
C PHE A 66 1.15 -21.51 -10.24
N GLU A 67 -0.08 -21.93 -9.96
CA GLU A 67 -1.05 -21.12 -9.22
C GLU A 67 -0.61 -20.88 -7.77
N ALA A 68 0.03 -21.85 -7.13
CA ALA A 68 0.56 -21.71 -5.78
C ALA A 68 1.77 -20.77 -5.76
N ASP A 69 2.73 -20.92 -6.68
CA ASP A 69 3.87 -20.01 -6.82
C ASP A 69 3.43 -18.58 -7.11
N PHE A 70 2.49 -18.43 -8.05
CA PHE A 70 1.96 -17.13 -8.44
C PHE A 70 1.26 -16.43 -7.27
N VAL A 71 0.37 -17.13 -6.56
CA VAL A 71 -0.32 -16.58 -5.38
C VAL A 71 0.67 -16.25 -4.27
N LEU A 72 1.66 -17.10 -4.02
CA LEU A 72 2.61 -16.89 -2.92
C LEU A 72 3.52 -15.69 -3.21
N VAL A 73 4.12 -15.60 -4.40
CA VAL A 73 5.03 -14.52 -4.76
C VAL A 73 4.28 -13.20 -4.96
N VAL A 74 3.30 -13.16 -5.87
CA VAL A 74 2.56 -11.93 -6.19
C VAL A 74 1.71 -11.49 -5.01
N GLY A 75 1.06 -12.44 -4.32
CA GLY A 75 0.22 -12.15 -3.19
C GLY A 75 1.00 -11.55 -2.02
N THR A 76 2.19 -12.10 -1.71
CA THR A 76 3.04 -11.53 -0.65
C THR A 76 3.50 -10.12 -1.00
N MET A 77 3.91 -9.87 -2.26
CA MET A 77 4.32 -8.53 -2.69
C MET A 77 3.18 -7.51 -2.61
N LEU A 78 1.96 -7.90 -2.97
CA LEU A 78 0.78 -7.04 -2.85
C LEU A 78 0.37 -6.78 -1.40
N ILE A 79 0.48 -7.77 -0.51
CA ILE A 79 0.23 -7.58 0.93
C ILE A 79 1.25 -6.59 1.51
N ILE A 80 2.53 -6.74 1.17
CA ILE A 80 3.58 -5.80 1.60
C ILE A 80 3.27 -4.39 1.10
N SER A 81 2.86 -4.26 -0.17
CA SER A 81 2.44 -2.97 -0.72
C SER A 81 1.23 -2.39 0.03
N ALA A 82 0.24 -3.21 0.36
CA ALA A 82 -0.95 -2.79 1.11
C ALA A 82 -0.59 -2.25 2.49
N ILE A 83 0.36 -2.91 3.19
CA ILE A 83 0.86 -2.45 4.48
C ILE A 83 1.48 -1.06 4.36
N PHE A 84 2.34 -0.82 3.37
CA PHE A 84 2.93 0.50 3.16
C PHE A 84 1.88 1.58 2.87
N PHE A 85 0.86 1.26 2.06
CA PHE A 85 -0.25 2.17 1.83
C PHE A 85 -1.05 2.47 3.11
N PHE A 86 -1.33 1.47 3.95
CA PHE A 86 -2.03 1.71 5.22
C PHE A 86 -1.18 2.53 6.21
N ILE A 87 0.14 2.29 6.28
CA ILE A 87 1.03 3.14 7.08
C ILE A 87 0.99 4.58 6.55
N THR A 88 1.03 4.77 5.22
CA THR A 88 0.96 6.09 4.57
C THR A 88 -0.36 6.80 4.86
N MET A 89 -1.47 6.07 4.85
CA MET A 89 -2.78 6.59 5.24
C MET A 89 -2.76 7.07 6.69
N ILE A 90 -2.29 6.24 7.63
CA ILE A 90 -2.24 6.57 9.06
C ILE A 90 -1.37 7.81 9.30
N THR A 91 -0.19 7.87 8.69
CA THR A 91 0.70 9.03 8.82
C THR A 91 0.06 10.28 8.21
N SER A 92 -0.62 10.16 7.07
CA SER A 92 -1.31 11.29 6.43
C SER A 92 -2.42 11.86 7.31
N ILE A 93 -3.21 11.00 7.95
CA ILE A 93 -4.28 11.40 8.89
C ILE A 93 -3.69 12.06 10.14
N PHE A 94 -2.58 11.52 10.66
CA PHE A 94 -1.89 12.11 11.81
C PHE A 94 -1.33 13.51 11.48
N GLU A 95 -0.76 13.68 10.29
CA GLU A 95 -0.28 14.98 9.81
C GLU A 95 -1.41 15.98 9.54
N LEU A 96 -2.55 15.52 9.05
CA LEU A 96 -3.78 16.31 8.90
C LEU A 96 -4.22 16.95 10.23
N ASN A 97 -4.17 16.18 11.32
CA ASN A 97 -4.50 16.68 12.66
C ASN A 97 -3.45 17.66 13.21
N ALA A 98 -2.21 17.58 12.71
CA ALA A 98 -1.09 18.39 13.17
C ALA A 98 -0.73 19.55 12.21
N VAL A 99 -1.60 19.85 11.24
CA VAL A 99 -1.33 20.76 10.12
C VAL A 99 -1.06 22.21 10.54
N SER A 100 -1.50 22.62 11.74
CA SER A 100 -1.31 23.96 12.31
C SER A 100 0.05 24.15 13.00
N LYS A 101 0.91 23.13 13.07
CA LYS A 101 2.22 23.21 13.73
C LYS A 101 3.30 23.81 12.83
N LYS A 102 4.21 24.57 13.44
CA LYS A 102 5.26 25.38 12.77
C LYS A 102 6.29 24.61 11.92
N ASP A 103 6.50 23.31 12.18
CA ASP A 103 7.43 22.46 11.42
C ASP A 103 6.68 21.44 10.54
N ARG A 104 6.15 21.95 9.43
CA ARG A 104 5.21 21.22 8.57
C ARG A 104 5.86 20.63 7.32
N ASN A 105 6.83 21.33 6.73
CA ASN A 105 7.43 20.94 5.45
C ASN A 105 8.20 19.63 5.53
N GLY A 106 8.98 19.41 6.61
CA GLY A 106 9.70 18.16 6.80
C GLY A 106 8.76 16.96 6.95
N ARG A 107 7.68 17.11 7.71
CA ARG A 107 6.71 16.05 7.99
C ARG A 107 5.86 15.68 6.79
N ILE A 108 5.42 16.68 6.00
CA ILE A 108 4.71 16.43 4.74
C ILE A 108 5.61 15.68 3.75
N ASN A 109 6.90 16.02 3.67
CA ASN A 109 7.81 15.34 2.77
C ASN A 109 8.01 13.85 3.12
N ILE A 110 7.98 13.50 4.41
CA ILE A 110 8.01 12.11 4.88
C ILE A 110 6.79 11.35 4.35
N VAL A 111 5.59 11.93 4.45
CA VAL A 111 4.35 11.31 3.95
C VAL A 111 4.44 11.06 2.44
N PHE A 112 4.91 12.04 1.66
CA PHE A 112 5.07 11.87 0.21
C PHE A 112 6.15 10.84 -0.15
N THR A 113 7.24 10.78 0.61
CA THR A 113 8.28 9.77 0.42
C THR A 113 7.72 8.37 0.67
N LEU A 114 6.96 8.20 1.74
CA LEU A 114 6.32 6.93 2.08
C LEU A 114 5.27 6.52 1.03
N PHE A 115 4.51 7.48 0.50
CA PHE A 115 3.61 7.26 -0.63
C PHE A 115 4.38 6.80 -1.88
N GLY A 116 5.51 7.44 -2.20
CA GLY A 116 6.38 7.04 -3.30
C GLY A 116 6.93 5.62 -3.15
N ILE A 117 7.39 5.25 -1.96
CA ILE A 117 7.84 3.87 -1.66
C ILE A 117 6.71 2.87 -1.86
N SER A 118 5.50 3.20 -1.39
CA SER A 118 4.30 2.36 -1.57
C SER A 118 4.00 2.13 -3.06
N MET A 119 4.11 3.18 -3.88
CA MET A 119 3.91 3.09 -5.33
C MET A 119 4.97 2.23 -6.02
N ILE A 120 6.25 2.36 -5.63
CA ILE A 120 7.33 1.52 -6.17
C ILE A 120 7.10 0.05 -5.81
N SER A 121 6.68 -0.23 -4.57
CA SER A 121 6.33 -1.58 -4.14
C SER A 121 5.19 -2.16 -4.97
N LEU A 122 4.14 -1.37 -5.22
CA LEU A 122 3.00 -1.77 -6.04
C LEU A 122 3.42 -2.07 -7.49
N ILE A 123 4.20 -1.18 -8.11
CA ILE A 123 4.70 -1.35 -9.48
C ILE A 123 5.54 -2.63 -9.57
N SER A 124 6.39 -2.87 -8.59
CA SER A 124 7.22 -4.09 -8.53
C SER A 124 6.36 -5.35 -8.45
N ALA A 125 5.29 -5.33 -7.65
CA ALA A 125 4.34 -6.43 -7.56
C ALA A 125 3.63 -6.68 -8.91
N LEU A 126 3.17 -5.62 -9.58
CA LEU A 126 2.52 -5.71 -10.89
C LEU A 126 3.48 -6.23 -11.98
N LEU A 127 4.74 -5.78 -11.97
CA LEU A 127 5.76 -6.30 -12.88
C LEU A 127 6.05 -7.79 -12.62
N ALA A 128 6.13 -8.20 -11.35
CA ALA A 128 6.29 -9.61 -10.99
C ALA A 128 5.13 -10.47 -11.54
N THR A 129 3.89 -9.96 -11.47
CA THR A 129 2.72 -10.61 -12.08
C THR A 129 2.91 -10.86 -13.57
N VAL A 130 3.37 -9.85 -14.31
CA VAL A 130 3.58 -9.96 -15.77
C VAL A 130 4.73 -10.90 -16.08
N LEU A 131 5.85 -10.81 -15.34
CA LEU A 131 7.03 -11.66 -15.56
C LEU A 131 6.75 -13.14 -15.25
N LEU A 132 6.08 -13.44 -14.13
CA LEU A 132 5.69 -14.81 -13.80
C LEU A 132 4.75 -15.39 -14.85
N ARG A 133 3.80 -14.58 -15.35
CA ARG A 133 2.94 -15.01 -16.45
C ARG A 133 3.72 -15.25 -17.74
N TYR A 134 4.73 -14.42 -18.04
CA TYR A 134 5.56 -14.63 -19.22
C TYR A 134 6.37 -15.92 -19.13
N TYR A 135 7.06 -16.15 -18.00
CA TYR A 135 7.95 -17.29 -17.79
C TYR A 135 7.26 -18.66 -17.86
N TYR A 136 5.98 -18.76 -17.48
CA TYR A 136 5.25 -20.03 -17.49
C TYR A 136 4.48 -20.31 -18.79
N TYR A 137 4.20 -19.29 -19.60
CA TYR A 137 3.41 -19.45 -20.83
C TYR A 137 4.24 -19.40 -22.12
N TYR A 138 5.51 -18.99 -22.05
CA TYR A 138 6.47 -18.95 -23.16
C TYR A 138 7.82 -19.53 -22.73
#